data_AF-A0A7J5W7B3-F1
#
_entry.id   AF-A0A7J5W7B3-F1
#
_cell.length_a   1.000
_cell.length_b   1.000
_cell.length_c   1.000
_cell.angle_alpha   90.00
_cell.angle_beta   90.00
_cell.angle_gamma   90.00
#
_symmetry.space_group_name_H-M   'P 1'
#
loop_
_entity.id
_entity.type
_entity.pdbx_description
1 polymer ?
#
loop_
_entity_poly.entity_id
_entity_poly.type
_entity_poly.pdbx_seq_one_letter_code
_entity_poly.pdbx_strand_id
1 'polypeptide(L)'
;MKRLLFFIAPAIMLYACSNSTQSPAADGNTADETSQINENQMVIETDMENVASLPSYWINHSAVVKMEAVQAKSGQHSSKLDTEKLYSLTFRETFSNINAKLPKRVVVNGWYYFAEPNEKAGMVMDINENNVSYIWKAYNFASVDPTMNQWNEFTAYFTIDKPIKPEHQIKLFASGNGKVVYLDDFKITFEY
;
A
#
# COMPACT_ATOMS: atom_id res chain seq x y z
N MET A 1 -26.77 -30.78 64.08
CA MET A 1 -28.01 -30.06 63.74
C MET A 1 -28.33 -30.41 62.29
N LYS A 2 -29.20 -31.40 62.04
CA LYS A 2 -30.61 -31.27 61.59
C LYS A 2 -30.81 -30.42 60.32
N ARG A 3 -31.19 -31.16 59.24
CA ARG A 3 -32.20 -30.85 58.20
C ARG A 3 -31.75 -29.90 57.06
N LEU A 4 -32.16 -30.06 55.80
CA LEU A 4 -33.23 -30.85 55.17
C LEU A 4 -32.91 -31.04 53.66
N LEU A 5 -33.37 -32.16 53.10
CA LEU A 5 -33.40 -32.52 51.68
C LEU A 5 -34.69 -32.01 51.00
N PHE A 6 -34.80 -32.25 49.68
CA PHE A 6 -35.96 -32.26 48.75
C PHE A 6 -36.12 -31.03 47.82
N PHE A 7 -36.48 -31.12 46.52
CA PHE A 7 -36.53 -32.14 45.43
C PHE A 7 -37.29 -31.47 44.23
N ILE A 8 -37.25 -32.07 43.02
CA ILE A 8 -38.22 -31.96 41.90
C ILE A 8 -38.15 -30.67 41.04
N ALA A 9 -38.25 -30.65 39.70
CA ALA A 9 -38.20 -31.59 38.56
C ALA A 9 -38.34 -30.72 37.26
N PRO A 10 -38.16 -31.27 36.04
CA PRO A 10 -37.93 -30.52 34.81
C PRO A 10 -39.21 -30.23 34.01
N ALA A 11 -39.22 -29.14 33.24
CA ALA A 11 -40.23 -28.87 32.23
C ALA A 11 -39.69 -29.23 30.85
N ILE A 12 -40.20 -30.35 30.33
CA ILE A 12 -40.10 -30.80 28.95
C ILE A 12 -41.08 -29.97 28.11
N MET A 13 -40.61 -29.40 27.01
CA MET A 13 -41.46 -29.03 25.87
C MET A 13 -41.00 -29.83 24.66
N LEU A 14 -41.94 -30.59 24.11
CA LEU A 14 -41.82 -31.41 22.92
C LEU A 14 -42.23 -30.62 21.66
N TYR A 15 -41.84 -31.21 20.52
CA TYR A 15 -42.31 -31.01 19.14
C TYR A 15 -41.63 -29.85 18.37
N ALA A 16 -41.22 -30.02 17.12
CA ALA A 16 -41.57 -31.03 16.13
C ALA A 16 -40.39 -31.37 15.21
N CYS A 17 -40.30 -32.64 14.82
CA CYS A 17 -39.56 -33.07 13.64
C CYS A 17 -40.35 -32.63 12.39
N SER A 18 -39.68 -31.98 11.44
CA SER A 18 -40.07 -32.05 10.04
C SER A 18 -38.90 -32.67 9.29
N ASN A 19 -39.14 -33.86 8.75
CA ASN A 19 -38.25 -34.55 7.81
C ASN A 19 -38.48 -33.94 6.42
N SER A 20 -37.43 -33.45 5.78
CA SER A 20 -37.29 -33.60 4.33
C SER A 20 -35.86 -34.03 3.98
N THR A 21 -35.84 -35.12 3.24
CA THR A 21 -34.77 -35.97 2.73
C THR A 21 -33.66 -35.31 1.91
N GLN A 22 -32.45 -35.87 2.06
CA GLN A 22 -31.33 -36.03 1.09
C GLN A 22 -30.64 -34.76 0.54
N SER A 23 -29.32 -34.69 0.34
CA SER A 23 -28.11 -35.44 0.72
C SER A 23 -26.90 -34.58 0.24
N PRO A 24 -25.64 -34.91 0.59
CA PRO A 24 -24.52 -33.97 0.72
C PRO A 24 -23.71 -33.76 -0.57
N ALA A 25 -22.96 -32.65 -0.66
CA ALA A 25 -21.54 -32.62 -1.03
C ALA A 25 -20.99 -31.19 -1.23
N ALA A 26 -19.68 -31.09 -0.97
CA ALA A 26 -18.73 -30.05 -1.38
C ALA A 26 -18.80 -28.72 -0.61
N ASP A 27 -18.26 -28.73 0.61
CA ASP A 27 -17.68 -27.55 1.21
C ASP A 27 -16.18 -27.56 0.90
N GLY A 28 -15.76 -26.63 0.05
CA GLY A 28 -14.44 -26.59 -0.55
C GLY A 28 -14.26 -25.31 -1.37
N ASN A 29 -14.68 -24.18 -0.82
CA ASN A 29 -14.30 -22.87 -1.35
C ASN A 29 -13.14 -22.33 -0.52
N THR A 30 -11.93 -22.71 -0.92
CA THR A 30 -10.78 -21.80 -0.84
C THR A 30 -11.20 -20.51 -1.54
N ALA A 31 -11.33 -19.43 -0.78
CA ALA A 31 -11.51 -18.09 -1.31
C ALA A 31 -10.26 -17.75 -2.13
N ASP A 32 -10.38 -17.90 -3.44
CA ASP A 32 -9.49 -17.29 -4.42
C ASP A 32 -9.67 -15.77 -4.27
N GLU A 33 -8.66 -15.08 -3.76
CA GLU A 33 -8.54 -13.62 -3.84
C GLU A 33 -8.29 -13.23 -5.31
N THR A 34 -9.30 -13.39 -6.16
CA THR A 34 -9.28 -12.77 -7.48
C THR A 34 -9.52 -11.27 -7.29
N SER A 35 -8.42 -10.51 -7.32
CA SER A 35 -8.42 -9.07 -7.56
C SER A 35 -9.41 -8.73 -8.66
N GLN A 36 -10.53 -8.12 -8.30
CA GLN A 36 -11.50 -7.67 -9.29
C GLN A 36 -10.82 -6.62 -10.18
N ILE A 37 -10.72 -6.93 -11.48
CA ILE A 37 -10.23 -6.01 -12.48
C ILE A 37 -11.25 -4.88 -12.59
N ASN A 38 -11.00 -3.78 -11.90
CA ASN A 38 -11.75 -2.55 -12.09
C ASN A 38 -11.21 -1.87 -13.36
N GLU A 39 -11.95 -1.90 -14.47
CA GLU A 39 -11.53 -1.31 -15.75
C GLU A 39 -11.23 0.22 -15.70
N ASN A 40 -11.59 0.87 -14.59
CA ASN A 40 -11.35 2.30 -14.36
C ASN A 40 -10.11 2.59 -13.52
N GLN A 41 -9.42 1.56 -13.00
CA GLN A 41 -8.16 1.75 -12.29
C GLN A 41 -7.17 0.60 -12.44
N MET A 42 -5.88 0.89 -12.31
CA MET A 42 -4.83 -0.11 -12.15
C MET A 42 -4.12 0.11 -10.82
N VAL A 43 -3.86 -0.97 -10.08
CA VAL A 43 -3.23 -0.93 -8.77
C VAL A 43 -1.92 -1.70 -8.80
N ILE A 44 -0.85 -1.11 -8.27
CA ILE A 44 0.49 -1.72 -8.13
C ILE A 44 0.95 -1.49 -6.70
N GLU A 45 1.41 -2.55 -6.03
CA GLU A 45 1.74 -2.53 -4.60
C GLU A 45 3.11 -3.15 -4.32
N THR A 46 3.75 -2.71 -3.23
CA THR A 46 4.93 -3.35 -2.66
C THR A 46 5.02 -3.04 -1.15
N ASP A 47 5.22 -4.09 -0.36
CA ASP A 47 5.55 -4.06 1.06
C ASP A 47 7.08 -3.94 1.31
N MET A 48 7.85 -3.69 0.25
CA MET A 48 9.31 -3.63 0.25
C MET A 48 10.02 -4.93 0.67
N GLU A 49 9.28 -6.03 0.80
CA GLU A 49 9.86 -7.34 1.01
C GLU A 49 10.33 -7.95 -0.32
N ASN A 50 11.35 -8.80 -0.25
CA ASN A 50 11.86 -9.54 -1.40
C ASN A 50 12.22 -8.67 -2.63
N VAL A 51 12.82 -7.49 -2.40
CA VAL A 51 13.15 -6.48 -3.44
C VAL A 51 13.84 -7.07 -4.67
N ALA A 52 14.69 -8.08 -4.50
CA ALA A 52 15.39 -8.75 -5.60
C ALA A 52 14.45 -9.46 -6.60
N SER A 53 13.21 -9.74 -6.20
CA SER A 53 12.17 -10.36 -7.03
C SER A 53 11.17 -9.36 -7.61
N LEU A 54 11.29 -8.06 -7.27
CA LEU A 54 10.39 -7.05 -7.81
C LEU A 54 10.56 -6.91 -9.32
N PRO A 55 9.46 -6.65 -10.06
CA PRO A 55 9.52 -6.32 -11.48
C PRO A 55 10.49 -5.19 -11.79
N SER A 56 11.04 -5.17 -13.01
CA SER A 56 12.09 -4.24 -13.44
C SER A 56 11.68 -2.75 -13.43
N TYR A 57 10.39 -2.46 -13.33
CA TYR A 57 9.88 -1.10 -13.15
C TYR A 57 10.08 -0.56 -11.73
N TRP A 58 10.39 -1.41 -10.75
CA TRP A 58 10.90 -0.96 -9.45
C TRP A 58 12.42 -0.85 -9.52
N ILE A 59 12.95 0.34 -9.26
CA ILE A 59 14.39 0.63 -9.28
C ILE A 59 14.84 1.22 -7.94
N ASN A 60 16.15 1.44 -7.82
CA ASN A 60 16.78 1.96 -6.60
C ASN A 60 16.62 1.02 -5.39
N HIS A 61 16.85 -0.27 -5.62
CA HIS A 61 16.76 -1.33 -4.61
C HIS A 61 17.68 -1.10 -3.41
N SER A 62 18.79 -0.39 -3.59
CA SER A 62 19.72 0.01 -2.52
C SER A 62 19.12 0.93 -1.47
N ALA A 63 17.96 1.56 -1.75
CA ALA A 63 17.22 2.33 -0.77
C ALA A 63 16.53 1.44 0.28
N VAL A 64 16.24 0.19 -0.05
CA VAL A 64 15.56 -0.73 0.85
C VAL A 64 16.58 -1.39 1.78
N VAL A 65 16.30 -1.31 3.07
CA VAL A 65 17.17 -1.83 4.13
C VAL A 65 16.37 -2.68 5.09
N LYS A 66 17.02 -3.68 5.68
CA LYS A 66 16.46 -4.38 6.84
C LYS A 66 16.47 -3.45 8.04
N MET A 67 15.34 -3.40 8.72
CA MET A 67 15.10 -2.52 9.85
C MET A 67 15.49 -3.21 11.15
N GLU A 68 16.50 -2.68 11.84
CA GLU A 68 17.06 -3.29 13.06
C GLU A 68 16.72 -2.49 14.34
N ALA A 69 16.68 -1.15 14.25
CA ALA A 69 16.48 -0.28 15.43
C ALA A 69 15.03 0.19 15.61
N VAL A 70 14.26 0.26 14.52
CA VAL A 70 12.85 0.66 14.49
C VAL A 70 12.12 -0.45 13.76
N GLN A 71 10.92 -0.82 14.19
CA GLN A 71 10.14 -1.82 13.47
C GLN A 71 9.69 -1.25 12.11
N ALA A 72 9.86 -2.02 11.04
CA ALA A 72 9.25 -1.72 9.75
C ALA A 72 7.71 -1.64 9.88
N LYS A 73 7.03 -0.94 8.98
CA LYS A 73 5.58 -0.77 9.09
C LYS A 73 4.86 -2.09 8.80
N SER A 74 5.40 -2.86 7.87
CA SER A 74 5.11 -4.28 7.67
C SER A 74 6.43 -5.04 7.51
N GLY A 75 6.43 -6.37 7.69
CA GLY A 75 7.62 -7.19 7.47
C GLY A 75 8.86 -6.79 8.31
N GLN A 76 10.02 -6.75 7.64
CA GLN A 76 11.32 -6.44 8.22
C GLN A 76 12.11 -5.38 7.44
N HIS A 77 11.65 -4.98 6.26
CA HIS A 77 12.35 -4.06 5.38
C HIS A 77 11.57 -2.76 5.19
N SER A 78 12.30 -1.68 4.93
CA SER A 78 11.68 -0.43 4.48
C SER A 78 12.66 0.37 3.64
N SER A 79 12.17 1.33 2.87
CA SER A 79 12.99 2.25 2.10
C SER A 79 13.52 3.34 3.03
N LYS A 80 14.83 3.31 3.32
CA LYS A 80 15.52 4.32 4.12
C LYS A 80 16.12 5.42 3.25
N LEU A 81 15.77 6.66 3.57
CA LEU A 81 16.38 7.86 3.02
C LEU A 81 17.34 8.46 4.04
N ASP A 82 18.44 9.02 3.55
CA ASP A 82 19.43 9.76 4.33
C ASP A 82 20.30 10.60 3.38
N THR A 83 21.45 11.08 3.83
CA THR A 83 22.39 11.84 3.01
C THR A 83 23.01 11.04 1.87
N GLU A 84 23.02 9.71 1.95
CA GLU A 84 23.55 8.83 0.90
C GLU A 84 22.44 8.35 -0.04
N LYS A 85 21.27 8.02 0.53
CA LYS A 85 20.09 7.54 -0.19
C LYS A 85 19.06 8.67 -0.26
N LEU A 86 19.22 9.55 -1.24
CA LEU A 86 18.35 10.75 -1.35
C LEU A 86 16.91 10.42 -1.77
N TYR A 87 16.71 9.28 -2.46
CA TYR A 87 15.44 8.87 -3.03
C TYR A 87 15.06 7.45 -2.61
N SER A 88 13.76 7.18 -2.56
CA SER A 88 13.22 5.87 -2.17
C SER A 88 13.34 4.83 -3.26
N LEU A 89 12.91 3.60 -2.93
CA LEU A 89 12.46 2.66 -3.96
C LEU A 89 11.52 3.41 -4.92
N THR A 90 11.80 3.32 -6.22
CA THR A 90 11.20 4.17 -7.23
C THR A 90 10.42 3.31 -8.21
N PHE A 91 9.14 3.61 -8.43
CA PHE A 91 8.40 3.08 -9.56
C PHE A 91 8.74 3.88 -10.82
N ARG A 92 9.05 3.20 -11.92
CA ARG A 92 9.37 3.83 -13.20
C ARG A 92 8.90 2.97 -14.37
N GLU A 93 7.96 3.49 -15.16
CA GLU A 93 7.42 2.77 -16.32
C GLU A 93 6.86 3.73 -17.39
N THR A 94 6.78 3.31 -18.65
CA THR A 94 6.07 4.06 -19.71
C THR A 94 4.57 3.85 -19.62
N PHE A 95 3.76 4.87 -19.93
CA PHE A 95 2.30 4.72 -19.84
C PHE A 95 1.75 3.60 -20.74
N SER A 96 2.35 3.40 -21.93
CA SER A 96 2.00 2.31 -22.85
C SER A 96 2.15 0.91 -22.23
N ASN A 97 3.07 0.74 -21.28
CA ASN A 97 3.31 -0.55 -20.62
C ASN A 97 2.39 -0.74 -19.40
N ILE A 98 1.88 0.35 -18.82
CA ILE A 98 0.95 0.33 -17.69
C ILE A 98 -0.45 -0.03 -18.19
N ASN A 99 -1.01 0.75 -19.12
CA ASN A 99 -2.36 0.55 -19.65
C ASN A 99 -2.54 1.20 -21.03
N ALA A 100 -3.47 0.67 -21.83
CA ALA A 100 -3.84 1.27 -23.11
C ALA A 100 -4.52 2.65 -22.96
N LYS A 101 -5.23 2.88 -21.85
CA LYS A 101 -5.81 4.18 -21.48
C LYS A 101 -4.77 5.01 -20.71
N LEU A 102 -4.78 6.33 -20.94
CA LEU A 102 -3.93 7.26 -20.19
C LEU A 102 -4.64 7.70 -18.91
N PRO A 103 -3.97 7.68 -17.75
CA PRO A 103 -4.58 8.06 -16.48
C PRO A 103 -4.87 9.57 -16.42
N LYS A 104 -5.95 9.95 -15.75
CA LYS A 104 -6.25 11.35 -15.37
C LYS A 104 -5.67 11.70 -14.00
N ARG A 105 -5.46 10.71 -13.14
CA ARG A 105 -4.93 10.90 -11.79
C ARG A 105 -4.09 9.69 -11.38
N VAL A 106 -3.06 9.95 -10.60
CA VAL A 106 -2.26 8.94 -9.92
C VAL A 106 -2.39 9.18 -8.43
N VAL A 107 -2.76 8.15 -7.69
CA VAL A 107 -2.86 8.17 -6.23
C VAL A 107 -1.77 7.28 -5.66
N VAL A 108 -0.99 7.81 -4.72
CA VAL A 108 0.03 7.03 -4.00
C VAL A 108 -0.31 7.01 -2.53
N ASN A 109 -0.53 5.82 -2.00
CA ASN A 109 -0.71 5.54 -0.58
C ASN A 109 0.55 4.89 -0.03
N GLY A 110 0.77 5.07 1.25
CA GLY A 110 1.77 4.32 1.99
C GLY A 110 2.04 4.95 3.34
N TRP A 111 3.18 4.57 3.91
CA TRP A 111 3.56 5.00 5.24
C TRP A 111 4.93 5.67 5.23
N TYR A 112 5.12 6.63 6.13
CA TYR A 112 6.39 7.27 6.36
C TYR A 112 6.68 7.41 7.86
N TYR A 113 7.96 7.37 8.21
CA TYR A 113 8.46 7.58 9.56
C TYR A 113 9.53 8.66 9.52
N PHE A 114 9.35 9.71 10.33
CA PHE A 114 10.36 10.73 10.54
C PHE A 114 11.15 10.45 11.82
N ALA A 115 12.45 10.24 11.69
CA ALA A 115 13.38 10.16 12.82
C ALA A 115 13.80 11.55 13.32
N GLU A 116 13.76 12.54 12.43
CA GLU A 116 14.04 13.95 12.71
C GLU A 116 13.09 14.88 11.92
N PRO A 117 12.80 16.11 12.38
CA PRO A 117 11.86 17.01 11.71
C PRO A 117 12.26 17.26 10.26
N ASN A 118 11.33 17.08 9.31
CA ASN A 118 11.63 17.21 7.89
C ASN A 118 10.47 17.82 7.08
N GLU A 119 10.47 19.15 7.00
CA GLU A 119 9.46 19.92 6.26
C GLU A 119 9.55 19.82 4.73
N LYS A 120 10.61 19.20 4.21
CA LYS A 120 10.87 19.09 2.77
C LYS A 120 10.71 17.67 2.22
N ALA A 121 10.47 16.69 3.09
CA ALA A 121 10.24 15.33 2.64
C ALA A 121 8.85 15.19 2.01
N GLY A 122 8.78 14.36 0.97
CA GLY A 122 7.54 14.19 0.23
C GLY A 122 7.62 13.16 -0.86
N MET A 123 6.45 12.77 -1.35
CA MET A 123 6.27 11.94 -2.54
C MET A 123 6.31 12.81 -3.79
N VAL A 124 7.01 12.37 -4.81
CA VAL A 124 7.18 13.08 -6.09
C VAL A 124 6.61 12.24 -7.22
N MET A 125 5.86 12.90 -8.10
CA MET A 125 5.52 12.39 -9.43
C MET A 125 6.29 13.21 -10.47
N ASP A 126 7.15 12.54 -11.22
CA ASP A 126 7.83 13.06 -12.39
C ASP A 126 7.35 12.31 -13.64
N ILE A 127 6.67 13.02 -14.54
CA ILE A 127 6.39 12.52 -15.88
C ILE A 127 7.41 13.18 -16.80
N ASN A 128 8.21 12.37 -17.48
CA ASN A 128 9.30 12.83 -18.33
C ASN A 128 9.27 12.18 -19.72
N GLU A 129 9.95 12.83 -20.65
CA GLU A 129 10.25 12.35 -21.99
C GLU A 129 11.77 12.39 -22.17
N ASN A 130 12.41 11.23 -22.39
CA ASN A 130 13.86 11.12 -22.50
C ASN A 130 14.64 11.74 -21.32
N ASN A 131 14.17 11.52 -20.09
CA ASN A 131 14.68 12.10 -18.85
C ASN A 131 14.57 13.64 -18.73
N VAL A 132 13.87 14.29 -19.65
CA VAL A 132 13.49 15.70 -19.51
C VAL A 132 12.12 15.76 -18.84
N SER A 133 12.07 16.31 -17.63
CA SER A 133 10.83 16.46 -16.84
C SER A 133 9.81 17.31 -17.61
N TYR A 134 8.62 16.76 -17.79
CA TYR A 134 7.47 17.40 -18.44
C TYR A 134 6.41 17.86 -17.41
N ILE A 135 6.12 17.00 -16.43
CA ILE A 135 5.27 17.32 -15.27
C ILE A 135 6.02 16.90 -14.01
N TRP A 136 6.25 17.85 -13.10
CA TRP A 136 6.82 17.60 -11.79
C TRP A 136 5.83 18.06 -10.73
N LYS A 137 5.35 17.13 -9.90
CA LYS A 137 4.46 17.42 -8.77
C LYS A 137 5.00 16.76 -7.51
N ALA A 138 4.82 17.43 -6.38
CA ALA A 138 5.24 16.92 -5.08
C ALA A 138 4.11 17.04 -4.06
N TYR A 139 3.97 16.01 -3.23
CA TYR A 139 3.14 15.99 -2.04
C TYR A 139 4.05 16.04 -0.82
N ASN A 140 3.89 17.07 0.02
CA ASN A 140 4.72 17.26 1.20
C ASN A 140 4.14 16.48 2.39
N PHE A 141 4.92 15.57 2.98
CA PHE A 141 4.51 14.80 4.16
C PHE A 141 4.29 15.66 5.41
N ALA A 142 4.93 16.84 5.50
CA ALA A 142 4.73 17.76 6.61
C ALA A 142 3.40 18.52 6.55
N SER A 143 2.66 18.44 5.43
CA SER A 143 1.36 19.13 5.30
C SER A 143 0.23 18.53 6.14
N VAL A 144 0.46 17.37 6.75
CA VAL A 144 -0.53 16.63 7.56
C VAL A 144 -0.16 16.52 9.04
N ASP A 145 0.67 17.44 9.55
CA ASP A 145 1.13 17.49 10.96
C ASP A 145 1.69 16.15 11.46
N PRO A 146 2.83 15.70 10.87
CA PRO A 146 3.38 14.38 11.14
C PRO A 146 3.82 14.26 12.59
N THR A 147 3.49 13.12 13.21
CA THR A 147 4.09 12.80 14.50
C THR A 147 5.45 12.13 14.30
N MET A 148 6.43 12.64 15.02
CA MET A 148 7.80 12.14 15.02
C MET A 148 7.89 10.76 15.66
N ASN A 149 8.84 9.96 15.19
CA ASN A 149 9.14 8.63 15.72
C ASN A 149 7.98 7.63 15.72
N GLN A 150 7.05 7.79 14.78
CA GLN A 150 6.01 6.82 14.50
C GLN A 150 5.70 6.77 13.02
N TRP A 151 5.04 5.69 12.61
CA TRP A 151 4.53 5.55 11.25
C TRP A 151 3.29 6.42 11.07
N ASN A 152 3.33 7.27 10.05
CA ASN A 152 2.23 8.12 9.63
C ASN A 152 1.79 7.66 8.24
N GLU A 153 0.49 7.57 8.02
CA GLU A 153 -0.07 7.24 6.72
C GLU A 153 -0.12 8.50 5.84
N PHE A 154 0.09 8.35 4.53
CA PHE A 154 -0.16 9.41 3.58
C PHE A 154 -1.00 8.95 2.40
N THR A 155 -1.69 9.91 1.79
CA THR A 155 -2.31 9.73 0.47
C THR A 155 -1.99 10.94 -0.40
N ALA A 156 -1.14 10.73 -1.40
CA ALA A 156 -0.74 11.75 -2.36
C ALA A 156 -1.62 11.65 -3.62
N TYR A 157 -2.35 12.72 -3.93
CA TYR A 157 -3.18 12.81 -5.13
C TYR A 157 -2.49 13.67 -6.20
N PHE A 158 -2.13 13.05 -7.32
CA PHE A 158 -1.50 13.74 -8.45
C PHE A 158 -2.44 13.77 -9.65
N THR A 159 -3.20 14.85 -9.79
CA THR A 159 -4.00 15.11 -11.00
C THR A 159 -3.09 15.41 -12.18
N ILE A 160 -3.35 14.81 -13.34
CA ILE A 160 -2.63 15.08 -14.59
C ILE A 160 -3.43 16.12 -15.38
N ASP A 161 -2.96 17.36 -15.34
CA ASP A 161 -3.62 18.56 -15.87
C ASP A 161 -3.09 18.99 -17.24
N LYS A 162 -2.14 18.24 -17.80
CA LYS A 162 -1.59 18.45 -19.14
C LYS A 162 -1.72 17.17 -19.96
N PRO A 163 -1.88 17.27 -21.29
CA PRO A 163 -1.88 16.10 -22.15
C PRO A 163 -0.58 15.30 -21.98
N ILE A 164 -0.72 14.01 -21.68
CA ILE A 164 0.37 13.04 -21.68
C ILE A 164 0.24 12.14 -22.89
N LYS A 165 1.32 11.43 -23.25
CA LYS A 165 1.34 10.50 -24.36
C LYS A 165 1.78 9.10 -23.88
N PRO A 166 1.42 8.03 -24.60
CA PRO A 166 1.79 6.66 -24.23
C PRO A 166 3.31 6.45 -24.03
N GLU A 167 4.13 7.16 -24.79
CA GLU A 167 5.60 7.09 -24.75
C GLU A 167 6.23 7.84 -23.56
N HIS A 168 5.47 8.71 -22.86
CA HIS A 168 5.99 9.36 -21.66
C HIS A 168 6.23 8.32 -20.55
N GLN A 169 7.25 8.56 -19.75
CA GLN A 169 7.59 7.75 -18.59
C GLN A 169 7.15 8.45 -17.31
N ILE A 170 6.50 7.72 -16.41
CA ILE A 170 6.21 8.18 -15.06
C ILE A 170 7.26 7.62 -14.09
N LYS A 171 7.70 8.46 -13.15
CA LYS A 171 8.51 8.09 -11.99
C LYS A 171 7.75 8.51 -10.72
N LEU A 172 7.64 7.60 -9.77
CA LEU A 172 7.07 7.85 -8.44
C LEU A 172 8.11 7.45 -7.39
N PHE A 173 8.52 8.41 -6.59
CA PHE A 173 9.54 8.23 -5.56
C PHE A 173 9.39 9.28 -4.48
N ALA A 174 9.83 8.97 -3.27
CA ALA A 174 9.96 9.97 -2.23
C ALA A 174 11.36 10.56 -2.17
N SER A 175 11.45 11.80 -1.71
CA SER A 175 12.70 12.46 -1.37
C SER A 175 12.73 12.77 0.12
N GLY A 176 13.86 12.47 0.77
CA GLY A 176 14.12 12.81 2.17
C GLY A 176 14.81 14.16 2.33
N ASN A 177 15.20 14.80 1.21
CA ASN A 177 16.00 16.03 1.20
C ASN A 177 17.21 15.98 2.14
N GLY A 178 17.91 14.83 2.16
CA GLY A 178 19.12 14.59 2.95
C GLY A 178 18.92 14.30 4.44
N LYS A 179 17.67 14.13 4.90
CA LYS A 179 17.33 13.76 6.28
C LYS A 179 16.82 12.34 6.37
N VAL A 180 16.89 11.75 7.57
CA VAL A 180 16.48 10.37 7.80
C VAL A 180 14.96 10.23 7.75
N VAL A 181 14.47 9.49 6.76
CA VAL A 181 13.05 9.16 6.56
C VAL A 181 12.95 7.69 6.16
N TYR A 182 12.01 6.95 6.75
CA TYR A 182 11.68 5.60 6.30
C TYR A 182 10.33 5.61 5.61
N LEU A 183 10.17 4.77 4.60
CA LEU A 183 8.96 4.64 3.81
C LEU A 183 8.65 3.17 3.59
N ASP A 184 7.36 2.85 3.57
CA ASP A 184 6.91 1.46 3.53
C ASP A 184 5.48 1.32 2.97
N ASP A 185 5.09 0.09 2.63
CA ASP A 185 3.73 -0.30 2.19
C ASP A 185 3.19 0.60 1.05
N PHE A 186 3.92 0.70 -0.07
CA PHE A 186 3.50 1.52 -1.20
C PHE A 186 2.36 0.89 -1.99
N LYS A 187 1.33 1.70 -2.26
CA LYS A 187 0.24 1.39 -3.19
C LYS A 187 0.06 2.52 -4.18
N ILE A 188 0.21 2.23 -5.47
CA ILE A 188 0.06 3.15 -6.58
C ILE A 188 -1.23 2.79 -7.32
N THR A 189 -2.14 3.75 -7.44
CA THR A 189 -3.38 3.61 -8.19
C THR A 189 -3.39 4.59 -9.36
N PHE A 190 -3.50 4.06 -10.58
CA PHE A 190 -3.75 4.82 -11.79
C PHE A 190 -5.25 4.87 -12.05
N GLU A 191 -5.83 6.05 -12.18
CA GLU A 191 -7.27 6.24 -12.43
C GLU A 191 -7.49 6.86 -13.82
N TYR A 192 -8.41 6.29 -14.62
CA TYR A 192 -8.59 6.59 -16.04
C TYR A 192 -9.76 7.53 -16.38
#